data_AF-A0A921BN15-F1
#
_entry.id   AF-A0A921BN15-F1
#
_cell.length_a   1.000
_cell.length_b   1.000
_cell.length_c   1.000
_cell.angle_alpha   90.00
_cell.angle_beta   90.00
_cell.angle_gamma   90.00
#
_symmetry.space_group_name_H-M   'P 1'
#
loop_
_entity.id
_entity.type
_entity.pdbx_description
1 polymer ?
#
loop_
_entity_poly.entity_id
_entity_poly.type
_entity_poly.pdbx_seq_one_letter_code
_entity_poly.pdbx_strand_id
1 'polypeptide(L)'
;MGRSMAESLGTDEVHRSFQSAMYVVAEALTAHGFAARAERAADDRLRIVSEHCPFGGAPIEHPVICAVDRGLVRGMLSTLYGEATAEMRSSLPMGDAVCITDVTG
;
A
#
# COMPACT_ATOMS: atom_id res chain seq x y z
N MET A 1 7.62 -9.69 -3.90
CA MET A 1 7.15 -8.48 -4.58
C MET A 1 7.42 -7.23 -3.74
N GLY A 2 6.67 -6.92 -2.69
CA GLY A 2 6.87 -5.67 -1.92
C GLY A 2 8.32 -5.42 -1.43
N ARG A 3 8.96 -6.42 -0.83
CA ARG A 3 10.38 -6.31 -0.41
C ARG A 3 11.33 -5.99 -1.58
N SER A 4 11.17 -6.68 -2.70
CA SER A 4 11.99 -6.46 -3.91
C SER A 4 11.73 -5.09 -4.54
N MET A 5 10.50 -4.57 -4.44
CA MET A 5 10.19 -3.20 -4.84
C MET A 5 10.94 -2.19 -3.96
N ALA A 6 10.94 -2.39 -2.64
CA ALA A 6 11.70 -1.55 -1.72
C ALA A 6 13.23 -1.64 -1.93
N GLU A 7 13.77 -2.85 -2.17
CA GLU A 7 15.20 -3.02 -2.48
C GLU A 7 15.63 -2.28 -3.75
N SER A 8 14.72 -2.14 -4.72
CA SER A 8 14.99 -1.41 -5.97
C SER A 8 15.05 0.11 -5.78
N LEU A 9 14.57 0.63 -4.64
CA LEU A 9 14.69 2.05 -4.28
C LEU A 9 16.08 2.41 -3.71
N GLY A 10 16.89 1.41 -3.36
CA GLY A 10 18.23 1.58 -2.79
C GLY A 10 18.27 1.48 -1.26
N THR A 11 19.39 1.03 -0.72
CA THR A 11 19.56 0.75 0.72
C THR A 11 19.74 2.00 1.59
N ASP A 12 19.99 3.16 0.98
CA ASP A 12 20.14 4.43 1.70
C ASP A 12 18.78 5.04 2.08
N GLU A 13 17.67 4.48 1.60
CA GLU A 13 16.29 4.93 1.87
C GLU A 13 15.68 4.26 3.11
N VAL A 14 16.49 3.81 4.09
CA VAL A 14 15.95 3.43 5.39
C VAL A 14 15.41 4.70 6.06
N HIS A 15 14.09 4.83 6.11
CA HIS A 15 13.45 6.06 6.55
C HIS A 15 13.39 6.15 8.07
N ARG A 16 13.80 7.30 8.61
CA ARG A 16 13.81 7.57 10.05
C ARG A 16 12.42 7.69 10.68
N SER A 17 11.36 7.86 9.89
CA SER A 17 9.99 7.96 10.40
C SER A 17 9.04 7.06 9.62
N PHE A 18 8.08 6.47 10.34
CA PHE A 18 7.04 5.63 9.77
C PHE A 18 6.22 6.37 8.69
N GLN A 19 5.95 7.66 8.92
CA GLN A 19 5.23 8.50 7.96
C GLN A 19 6.03 8.72 6.67
N SER A 20 7.35 8.92 6.75
CA SER A 20 8.21 9.00 5.56
C SER A 20 8.20 7.71 4.75
N ALA A 21 8.27 6.55 5.41
CA ALA A 21 8.19 5.26 4.74
C ALA A 21 6.83 5.08 4.03
N MET A 22 5.73 5.47 4.67
CA MET A 22 4.39 5.45 4.06
C MET A 22 4.29 6.28 2.79
N TYR A 23 4.92 7.47 2.75
CA TYR A 23 4.96 8.28 1.53
C TYR A 23 5.71 7.60 0.39
N VAL A 24 6.85 6.98 0.68
CA VAL A 24 7.62 6.25 -0.35
C VAL A 24 6.89 5.02 -0.87
N VAL A 25 6.16 4.31 0.01
CA VAL A 25 5.27 3.23 -0.42
C VAL A 25 4.20 3.74 -1.37
N ALA A 26 3.55 4.86 -1.06
CA ALA A 26 2.53 5.46 -1.92
C ALA A 26 3.09 5.89 -3.28
N GLU A 27 4.26 6.53 -3.31
CA GLU A 27 4.93 6.93 -4.55
C GLU A 27 5.29 5.72 -5.42
N ALA A 28 5.84 4.66 -4.81
CA ALA A 28 6.16 3.44 -5.54
C ALA A 28 4.90 2.78 -6.11
N LEU A 29 3.82 2.67 -5.33
CA LEU A 29 2.55 2.14 -5.82
C LEU A 29 1.96 3.00 -6.95
N THR A 30 2.05 4.32 -6.84
CA THR A 30 1.67 5.24 -7.91
C THR A 30 2.46 4.99 -9.19
N ALA A 31 3.78 4.81 -9.09
CA ALA A 31 4.63 4.46 -10.24
C ALA A 31 4.24 3.11 -10.88
N HIS A 32 3.57 2.23 -10.12
CA HIS A 32 3.04 0.94 -10.59
C HIS A 32 1.54 0.99 -10.95
N GLY A 33 0.98 2.18 -11.11
CA GLY A 33 -0.38 2.38 -11.63
C GLY A 33 -1.49 2.28 -10.59
N PHE A 34 -1.19 2.23 -9.29
CA PHE A 34 -2.22 2.21 -8.25
C PHE A 34 -2.84 3.60 -7.98
N ALA A 35 -2.21 4.67 -8.48
CA ALA A 35 -2.56 6.06 -8.16
C ALA A 35 -2.78 6.22 -6.66
N ALA A 36 -1.76 5.88 -5.87
CA ALA A 36 -1.85 5.71 -4.43
C ALA A 36 -1.35 6.92 -3.66
N ARG A 37 -1.89 7.12 -2.46
CA ARG A 37 -1.47 8.18 -1.53
C ARG A 37 -1.53 7.74 -0.08
N ALA A 38 -0.56 8.18 0.71
CA ALA A 38 -0.57 8.02 2.16
C ALA A 38 -1.49 9.08 2.80
N GLU A 39 -2.35 8.64 3.70
CA GLU A 39 -3.31 9.48 4.41
C GLU A 39 -3.34 9.17 5.90
N ARG A 40 -3.84 10.12 6.67
CA ARG A 40 -4.17 9.97 8.08
C ARG A 40 -5.68 9.98 8.22
N ALA A 41 -6.25 8.91 8.77
CA ALA A 41 -7.68 8.80 9.06
C ALA A 41 -8.07 9.72 10.22
N ALA A 42 -9.38 9.90 10.43
CA ALA A 42 -9.91 10.77 11.48
C ALA A 42 -9.52 10.31 12.91
N ASP A 43 -9.22 9.03 13.09
CA ASP A 43 -8.75 8.43 14.35
C ASP A 43 -7.22 8.31 14.42
N ASP A 44 -6.52 9.13 13.64
CA ASP A 44 -5.06 9.24 13.61
C ASP A 44 -4.32 8.02 13.03
N ARG A 45 -5.05 7.00 12.55
CA ARG A 45 -4.44 5.84 11.86
C ARG A 45 -3.88 6.24 10.51
N LEU A 46 -2.73 5.67 10.16
CA LEU A 46 -2.15 5.83 8.83
C LEU A 46 -2.72 4.78 7.87
N ARG A 47 -2.96 5.19 6.63
CA ARG A 47 -3.52 4.33 5.58
C ARG A 47 -2.93 4.66 4.21
N ILE A 48 -2.86 3.66 3.35
CA ILE A 48 -2.68 3.84 1.91
C ILE A 48 -4.06 3.82 1.27
N VAL A 49 -4.37 4.83 0.48
CA VAL A 49 -5.54 4.84 -0.40
C VAL A 49 -5.05 4.68 -1.82
N SER A 50 -5.63 3.75 -2.55
CA SER A 50 -5.34 3.48 -3.96
C SER A 50 -6.60 3.76 -4.78
N GLU A 51 -6.58 4.88 -5.52
CA GLU A 51 -7.68 5.34 -6.37
C GLU A 51 -7.84 4.52 -7.65
N HIS A 52 -6.80 3.80 -8.07
CA HIS A 52 -6.84 2.94 -9.24
C HIS A 52 -6.37 1.52 -8.90
N CYS A 53 -7.04 0.53 -9.50
CA CYS A 53 -6.51 -0.82 -9.54
C CYS A 53 -5.87 -1.04 -10.91
N PRO A 54 -4.56 -1.33 -11.03
CA PRO A 54 -3.92 -1.55 -12.32
C PRO A 54 -4.46 -2.79 -13.05
N PHE A 55 -5.28 -3.60 -12.39
CA PHE A 55 -6.01 -4.74 -12.94
C PHE A 55 -7.43 -4.39 -13.43
N GLY A 56 -7.81 -3.11 -13.40
CA GLY A 56 -9.14 -2.65 -13.80
C GLY A 56 -10.26 -3.32 -12.98
N GLY A 57 -11.26 -3.87 -13.66
CA GLY A 57 -12.39 -4.56 -13.04
C GLY A 57 -12.13 -6.01 -12.62
N ALA A 58 -10.94 -6.58 -12.94
CA ALA A 58 -10.64 -7.99 -12.65
C ALA A 58 -10.82 -8.42 -11.18
N PRO A 59 -10.56 -7.56 -10.16
CA PRO A 59 -10.82 -7.94 -8.77
C PRO A 59 -12.27 -8.33 -8.48
N ILE A 60 -13.25 -7.82 -9.23
CA ILE A 60 -14.68 -8.14 -9.03
C ILE A 60 -14.92 -9.65 -9.23
N GLU A 61 -14.30 -10.22 -10.27
CA GLU A 61 -14.39 -11.66 -10.57
C GLU A 61 -13.35 -12.47 -9.78
N HIS A 62 -12.23 -11.84 -9.42
CA HIS A 62 -11.11 -12.47 -8.73
C HIS A 62 -10.65 -11.66 -7.51
N PRO A 63 -11.38 -11.70 -6.38
CA PRO A 63 -11.08 -10.88 -5.21
C PRO A 63 -9.68 -11.12 -4.61
N VAL A 64 -9.07 -12.26 -4.92
CA VAL A 64 -7.69 -12.59 -4.54
C VAL A 64 -6.67 -11.58 -5.09
N ILE A 65 -6.97 -10.87 -6.18
CA ILE A 65 -6.10 -9.82 -6.74
C ILE A 65 -5.87 -8.69 -5.74
N CYS A 66 -6.85 -8.36 -4.90
CA CYS A 66 -6.70 -7.35 -3.87
C CYS A 66 -5.62 -7.72 -2.82
N ALA A 67 -5.28 -9.01 -2.66
CA ALA A 67 -4.17 -9.40 -1.79
C ALA A 67 -2.80 -8.88 -2.27
N VAL A 68 -2.68 -8.50 -3.55
CA VAL A 68 -1.46 -7.92 -4.13
C VAL A 68 -1.17 -6.56 -3.49
N ASP A 69 -2.15 -5.65 -3.43
CA ASP A 69 -2.00 -4.31 -2.84
C ASP A 69 -1.50 -4.40 -1.40
N ARG A 70 -2.22 -5.15 -0.55
CA ARG A 70 -1.82 -5.43 0.83
C ARG A 70 -0.41 -6.03 0.94
N GLY A 71 -0.08 -6.98 0.06
CA GLY A 71 1.22 -7.65 0.04
C GLY A 71 2.38 -6.74 -0.38
N LEU A 72 2.12 -5.78 -1.27
CA LEU A 72 3.07 -4.75 -1.66
C LEU A 72 3.33 -3.80 -0.49
N VAL A 73 2.27 -3.22 0.09
CA VAL A 73 2.36 -2.29 1.24
C VAL A 73 3.13 -2.92 2.39
N ARG A 74 2.70 -4.10 2.86
CA ARG A 74 3.38 -4.80 3.96
C ARG A 74 4.83 -5.13 3.62
N GLY A 75 5.07 -5.65 2.42
CA GLY A 75 6.40 -6.07 2.00
C GLY A 75 7.38 -4.90 1.92
N MET A 76 6.94 -3.75 1.40
CA MET A 76 7.80 -2.57 1.32
C MET A 76 8.10 -1.99 2.71
N LEU A 77 7.10 -1.84 3.57
CA LEU A 77 7.30 -1.30 4.92
C LEU A 77 8.24 -2.16 5.77
N SER A 78 8.16 -3.49 5.62
CA SER A 78 9.08 -4.43 6.30
C SER A 78 10.56 -4.17 5.96
N THR A 79 10.83 -3.64 4.76
CA THR A 79 12.18 -3.29 4.31
C THR A 79 12.55 -1.85 4.67
N LEU A 80 11.63 -0.90 4.47
CA LEU A 80 11.90 0.54 4.57
C LEU A 80 11.91 1.10 6.00
N TYR A 81 11.22 0.44 6.93
CA TYR A 81 11.04 0.92 8.31
C TYR A 81 11.17 -0.20 9.34
N GLY A 82 10.50 -1.34 9.11
CA GLY A 82 10.41 -2.44 10.05
C GLY A 82 9.09 -3.20 9.93
N GLU A 83 8.88 -4.21 10.78
CA GLU A 83 7.66 -5.02 10.70
C GLU A 83 6.41 -4.15 10.88
N ALA A 84 5.50 -4.23 9.91
CA ALA A 84 4.24 -3.50 9.90
C ALA A 84 3.10 -4.45 9.51
N THR A 85 1.91 -4.19 10.02
CA THR A 85 0.68 -4.88 9.60
C THR A 85 -0.08 -4.00 8.62
N ALA A 86 -0.62 -4.62 7.58
CA ALA A 86 -1.40 -3.97 6.54
C ALA A 86 -2.73 -4.72 6.38
N GLU A 87 -3.84 -4.02 6.60
CA GLU A 87 -5.19 -4.60 6.62
C GLU A 87 -6.09 -3.89 5.60
N MET A 88 -6.74 -4.67 4.74
CA MET A 88 -7.67 -4.13 3.74
C MET A 88 -8.97 -3.69 4.42
N ARG A 89 -9.33 -2.42 4.30
CA ARG A 89 -10.58 -1.85 4.81
C ARG A 89 -11.68 -1.69 3.78
N SER A 90 -11.31 -1.35 2.56
CA SER A 90 -12.23 -1.14 1.45
C SER A 90 -11.60 -1.68 0.18
N SER A 91 -12.43 -2.11 -0.78
CA SER A 91 -11.93 -2.59 -2.07
C SER A 91 -13.06 -2.67 -3.12
N LEU A 92 -12.68 -2.71 -4.40
CA LEU A 92 -13.63 -2.90 -5.51
C LEU A 92 -14.57 -4.12 -5.32
N PRO A 93 -14.10 -5.31 -4.89
CA PRO A 93 -14.98 -6.46 -4.67
C PRO A 93 -15.97 -6.27 -3.51
N MET A 94 -15.70 -5.32 -2.60
CA MET A 94 -16.61 -4.96 -1.50
C MET A 94 -17.66 -3.93 -1.93
N GLY A 95 -17.61 -3.45 -3.18
CA GLY A 95 -18.50 -2.42 -3.71
C GLY A 95 -17.97 -0.99 -3.50
N ASP A 96 -16.75 -0.84 -3.02
CA ASP A 96 -16.13 0.48 -2.82
C ASP A 96 -15.48 1.00 -4.11
N ALA A 97 -15.37 2.33 -4.24
CA ALA A 97 -14.71 2.96 -5.37
C ALA A 97 -13.18 3.02 -5.27
N VAL A 98 -12.63 2.86 -4.07
CA VAL A 98 -11.20 2.95 -3.77
C VAL A 98 -10.77 1.81 -2.85
N CYS A 99 -9.52 1.38 -2.98
CA CYS A 99 -8.93 0.44 -2.04
C CYS A 99 -8.26 1.21 -0.90
N ILE A 100 -8.57 0.83 0.35
CA ILE A 100 -7.95 1.40 1.53
C ILE A 100 -7.25 0.29 2.28
N THR A 101 -5.95 0.47 2.51
CA THR A 101 -5.14 -0.40 3.35
C THR A 101 -4.74 0.37 4.62
N ASP A 102 -5.32 0.00 5.75
CA ASP A 102 -4.90 0.51 7.07
C ASP A 102 -3.54 -0.08 7.42
N VAL A 103 -2.65 0.74 7.99
CA VAL A 103 -1.30 0.33 8.35
C VAL A 103 -0.98 0.68 9.80
N THR A 104 -0.42 -0.28 10.53
CA THR A 104 0.14 -0.07 11.87
C THR A 104 1.55 -0.67 11.96
N GLY A 105 2.46 0.00 12.66
CA GLY A 105 3.87 -0.38 12.81
C GLY A 105 4.48 0.22 14.07
#